data_AF-A0A533RPN4-F1
#
_entry.id   AF-A0A533RPN4-F1
#
_cell.length_a   1.000
_cell.length_b   1.000
_cell.length_c   1.000
_cell.angle_alpha   90.00
_cell.angle_beta   90.00
_cell.angle_gamma   90.00
#
_symmetry.space_group_name_H-M   'P 1'
#
loop_
_entity.id
_entity.type
_entity.pdbx_description
1 polymer ?
#
loop_
_entity_poly.entity_id
_entity_poly.type
_entity_poly.pdbx_seq_one_letter_code
_entity_poly.pdbx_strand_id
1 'polypeptide(L)' 'MIAAANWRIDGDLHVLQGSRLTDALNSKAKDFIAVTDAVVYDATTGKQLFKPAYLAVNRDSIAVIFPLEDSES' A
#
# COMPACT_ATOMS: atom_id res chain seq x y z
N MET A 1 0.99 -2.84 5.15
CA MET A 1 1.45 -1.45 5.31
C MET A 1 2.30 -1.05 4.12
N ILE A 2 2.04 0.14 3.56
CA ILE A 2 2.83 0.80 2.52
C ILE A 2 3.33 2.13 3.09
N ALA A 3 4.63 2.41 2.96
CA ALA A 3 5.21 3.71 3.25
C ALA A 3 5.60 4.41 1.94
N ALA A 4 5.00 5.58 1.68
CA ALA A 4 5.24 6.36 0.46
C ALA A 4 5.37 7.85 0.80
N ALA A 5 6.54 8.43 0.51
CA ALA A 5 6.88 9.80 0.90
C ALA A 5 6.54 10.10 2.38
N ASN A 6 5.61 11.03 2.64
CA ASN A 6 5.19 11.45 3.99
C ASN A 6 3.94 10.70 4.48
N TRP A 7 3.57 9.59 3.83
CA TRP A 7 2.36 8.84 4.15
C TRP A 7 2.66 7.40 4.58
N ARG A 8 1.95 6.96 5.61
CA ARG A 8 1.76 5.54 5.94
C ARG A 8 0.35 5.15 5.50
N ILE A 9 0.25 4.09 4.72
CA ILE A 9 -0.99 3.60 4.15
C ILE A 9 -1.19 2.16 4.63
N ASP A 10 -2.30 1.94 5.34
CA ASP A 10 -2.77 0.62 5.74
C ASP A 10 -3.98 0.25 4.89
N GLY A 11 -4.07 -0.97 4.39
CA GLY A 11 -5.15 -1.41 3.51
C GLY A 11 -4.79 -2.66 2.73
N ASP A 12 -5.75 -3.11 1.92
CA ASP A 12 -5.66 -4.39 1.20
C ASP A 12 -5.06 -4.19 -0.18
N LEU A 13 -3.96 -4.89 -0.44
CA LEU A 13 -3.28 -4.86 -1.73
C LEU A 13 -3.69 -6.08 -2.56
N HIS A 14 -4.19 -5.81 -3.76
CA HIS A 14 -4.60 -6.85 -4.70
C HIS A 14 -3.46 -7.18 -5.67
N VAL A 15 -2.77 -8.29 -5.43
CA VAL A 15 -1.87 -8.90 -6.42
C VAL A 15 -2.64 -9.89 -7.30
N LEU A 16 -2.23 -10.03 -8.56
CA LEU A 16 -2.79 -11.05 -9.44
C LEU A 16 -2.58 -12.44 -8.83
N GLN A 17 -3.62 -13.28 -8.82
CA GLN A 17 -3.49 -14.64 -8.32
C GLN A 17 -2.35 -15.38 -9.03
N GLY A 18 -1.54 -16.08 -8.24
CA GLY A 18 -0.37 -16.82 -8.72
C GLY A 18 0.88 -15.96 -8.99
N SER A 19 0.80 -14.63 -8.89
CA SER A 19 1.97 -13.74 -8.98
C SER A 19 2.53 -13.45 -7.59
N ARG A 20 3.87 -13.39 -7.49
CA ARG A 20 4.51 -12.93 -6.24
C ARG A 20 4.37 -11.41 -6.16
N LEU A 21 4.28 -10.88 -4.94
CA LEU A 21 4.31 -9.43 -4.71
C LEU A 21 5.52 -8.78 -5.39
N THR A 22 6.69 -9.43 -5.34
CA THR A 22 7.90 -8.97 -6.01
C THR A 22 7.75 -8.85 -7.52
N ASP A 23 6.99 -9.74 -8.16
CA ASP A 23 6.75 -9.70 -9.61
C ASP A 23 5.81 -8.55 -9.97
N ALA A 24 4.80 -8.32 -9.13
CA ALA A 24 3.90 -7.18 -9.26
C ALA A 24 4.66 -5.86 -9.11
N LEU A 25 5.61 -5.76 -8.18
CA LEU A 25 6.45 -4.57 -7.98
C LEU A 25 7.47 -4.35 -9.10
N ASN A 26 8.09 -5.41 -9.61
CA ASN A 26 9.13 -5.30 -10.66
C ASN A 26 8.56 -5.16 -12.08
N SER A 27 7.24 -5.28 -12.26
CA SER A 27 6.61 -5.13 -13.57
C SER A 27 6.61 -3.68 -14.05
N LYS A 28 7.45 -3.36 -15.05
CA LYS A 28 7.50 -2.03 -15.70
C LYS A 28 6.23 -1.61 -16.43
N ALA A 29 5.21 -2.47 -16.50
CA ALA A 29 3.97 -2.22 -17.23
C ALA A 29 2.89 -1.50 -16.40
N LYS A 30 3.09 -1.30 -15.09
CA LYS A 30 2.10 -0.69 -14.21
C LYS A 30 2.76 0.29 -13.24
N ASP A 31 2.44 1.58 -13.41
CA ASP A 31 3.00 2.65 -12.57
C ASP A 31 2.31 2.75 -11.20
N PHE A 32 1.13 2.15 -11.06
CA PHE A 32 0.30 2.23 -9.86
C PHE A 32 -0.06 0.85 -9.29
N ILE A 33 -0.24 0.81 -7.97
CA ILE A 33 -0.77 -0.32 -7.21
C ILE A 33 -2.12 0.07 -6.64
N ALA A 34 -3.11 -0.80 -6.81
CA ALA A 34 -4.43 -0.63 -6.23
C ALA A 34 -4.45 -1.09 -4.76
N VAL A 35 -4.98 -0.24 -3.90
CA VAL A 35 -5.22 -0.51 -2.48
C VAL A 35 -6.70 -0.25 -2.18
N THR A 36 -7.36 -1.19 -1.52
CA THR A 36 -8.75 -1.04 -1.04
C THR A 36 -8.79 -0.92 0.48
N ASP A 37 -9.90 -0.41 0.99
CA ASP A 37 -10.14 -0.23 2.44
C ASP A 37 -9.00 0.54 3.13
N ALA A 38 -8.45 1.52 2.40
CA ALA A 38 -7.24 2.20 2.80
C ALA A 38 -7.49 3.19 3.93
N VAL A 39 -6.56 3.25 4.88
CA VAL A 39 -6.41 4.32 5.86
C VAL A 39 -5.05 4.97 5.67
N VAL A 40 -5.05 6.27 5.43
CA VAL A 40 -3.84 7.06 5.19
C VAL A 40 -3.54 7.87 6.43
N TYR A 41 -2.30 7.75 6.90
CA TYR A 41 -1.76 8.48 8.04
C TYR A 41 -0.61 9.37 7.60
N ASP A 42 -0.46 10.51 8.27
CA ASP A 42 0.77 11.29 8.22
C ASP A 42 1.90 10.46 8.87
N ALA A 43 2.99 10.25 8.14
CA ALA A 43 4.07 9.36 8.59
C ALA A 43 4.85 9.91 9.78
N THR A 44 4.85 11.22 10.01
CA THR A 44 5.60 11.87 11.10
C THR A 44 4.78 11.92 12.38
N THR A 45 3.51 12.31 12.27
CA THR A 45 2.63 12.57 13.43
C THR A 45 1.73 11.38 13.77
N GLY A 46 1.59 10.40 12.86
CA GLY A 46 0.68 9.27 13.02
C GLY A 46 -0.80 9.65 12.90
N LYS A 47 -1.12 10.90 12.57
CA LYS A 47 -2.50 11.38 12.45
C LYS A 47 -3.17 10.76 11.22
N GLN A 48 -4.36 10.19 11.39
CA GLN A 48 -5.19 9.78 10.25
C GLN A 48 -5.59 11.00 9.42
N LEU A 49 -5.30 10.95 8.12
CA LEU A 49 -5.60 12.00 7.14
C LEU A 49 -6.84 11.65 6.32
N PHE A 50 -6.88 10.42 5.77
CA PHE A 50 -7.92 9.99 4.83
C PHE A 50 -8.31 8.52 5.08
N LYS A 51 -9.53 8.16 4.66
CA LYS A 51 -10.02 6.77 4.63
C LYS A 51 -10.78 6.46 3.33
N PRO A 52 -10.10 6.42 2.17
CA PRO A 52 -10.77 6.15 0.91
C PRO A 52 -11.04 4.64 0.71
N ALA A 53 -12.16 4.30 0.06
CA ALA A 53 -12.46 2.91 -0.32
C ALA A 53 -11.50 2.37 -1.40
N TYR A 54 -10.91 3.25 -2.22
CA TYR A 54 -9.93 2.92 -3.25
C TYR A 54 -8.82 3.97 -3.28
N LEU A 55 -7.58 3.51 -3.37
CA LEU A 55 -6.39 4.34 -3.52
C LEU A 55 -5.45 3.73 -4.56
N ALA A 56 -5.06 4.52 -5.55
CA ALA A 56 -4.00 4.15 -6.48
C ALA A 56 -2.68 4.77 -6.00
N VAL A 57 -1.73 3.93 -5.61
CA VAL A 57 -0.42 4.37 -5.09
C VAL A 57 0.63 4.24 -6.19
N ASN A 58 1.32 5.34 -6.50
CA ASN A 58 2.43 5.33 -7.44
C ASN A 58 3.57 4.46 -6.88
N ARG A 59 4.03 3.50 -7.68
CA ARG A 59 5.00 2.50 -7.22
C ARG A 59 6.39 3.09 -6.97
N ASP A 60 6.84 4.01 -7.81
CA ASP A 60 8.16 4.64 -7.68
C ASP A 60 8.27 5.50 -6.42
N SER A 61 7.12 5.85 -5.81
CA SER A 61 7.04 6.59 -4.56
C SER A 61 7.07 5.69 -3.31
N ILE A 62 6.99 4.36 -3.47
CA ILE A 62 6.97 3.41 -2.35
C ILE A 62 8.40 3.18 -1.86
N ALA A 63 8.65 3.56 -0.61
CA ALA A 63 9.94 3.30 0.04
C ALA A 63 9.97 1.90 0.66
N VAL A 64 8.87 1.47 1.29
CA VAL A 64 8.78 0.20 2.01
C VAL A 64 7.37 -0.36 1.92
N ILE A 65 7.26 -1.69 1.80
CA ILE A 65 5.99 -2.41 1.85
C ILE A 65 6.15 -3.74 2.59
N PHE A 66 5.23 -4.05 3.49
CA PHE A 66 5.17 -5.35 4.18
C PHE A 66 3.74 -5.69 4.62
N PRO A 67 3.40 -6.98 4.81
CA PRO A 67 2.11 -7.39 5.36
C PRO A 67 1.92 -6.82 6.77
N LEU A 68 0.71 -6.35 7.08
CA LEU A 68 0.36 -6.17 8.49
C LEU A 68 0.22 -7.56 9.11
N GLU A 69 0.65 -7.74 10.36
CA GLU A 69 0.39 -8.99 11.06
C GLU A 69 -1.12 -9.22 11.08
N ASP A 70 -1.55 -10.43 10.70
CA ASP A 70 -2.91 -10.85 10.95
C ASP A 70 -3.09 -10.77 12.46
N SER A 71 -4.00 -9.90 12.90
CA SER A 71 -4.46 -9.92 14.29
C SER A 71 -5.34 -11.16 14.44
N GLU A 72 -4.73 -12.35 14.42
CA GLU A 72 -5.40 -13.57 14.83
C GLU A 72 -5.87 -13.36 16.27
N SER A 73 -7.18 -13.20 16.43
CA SER A 73 -7.90 -13.09 17.70
C SER A 73 -8.65 -14.37 17.95
#